data_AF-A0AAP0QAX7-F1
#
_entry.id   AF-A0AAP0QAX7-F1
#
_cell.length_a   1.000
_cell.length_b   1.000
_cell.length_c   1.000
_cell.angle_alpha   90.00
_cell.angle_beta   90.00
_cell.angle_gamma   90.00
#
_symmetry.space_group_name_H-M   'P 1'
#
loop_
_entity.id
_entity.type
_entity.pdbx_description
1 polymer ?
#
loop_
_entity_poly.entity_id
_entity_poly.type
_entity_poly.pdbx_seq_one_letter_code
_entity_poly.pdbx_strand_id
1 'polypeptide(L)'
;MLSKLIHSFVGLSFEFNEHTITSCGVIPILLAATFAISCYAWFIKKPTRSSPPLPPGPRALPLAGNILSVEPNLHLYFAKLSQIYGPVFKLYLGRKFSAKIFESLLRPGQSGQDRNEGKSSKDFLQTLLELQQQGDYSLSMDQIKALFMDLVIGSTDTTSITVEWAMSELLQKPEVMRKACNELGQVVALDSVVEEFHLAKLPFLEANVKETLRLHPPAPLLTSRRPSATSNLSGYTIPKGSTIFINAWAIQRNPEVWENPQDFQPDRFLKDVKIGDFRGNNFNYLPFGSGRRICPAIPLAEKIVPYVLANLLHLFEWSLPEGCYEKF
;
A
#
# COMPACT_ATOMS: atom_id res chain seq x y z
N MET A 1 -67.62 33.35 3.74
CA MET A 1 -67.60 34.31 4.86
C MET A 1 -66.29 35.10 4.97
N LEU A 2 -65.16 34.64 4.38
CA LEU A 2 -63.91 35.40 4.32
C LEU A 2 -63.79 36.42 3.15
N SER A 3 -64.55 36.28 2.06
CA SER A 3 -64.46 37.27 0.95
C SER A 3 -65.15 38.61 1.24
N LYS A 4 -65.98 38.70 2.27
CA LYS A 4 -66.66 39.95 2.67
C LYS A 4 -65.82 40.85 3.59
N LEU A 5 -64.69 40.35 4.13
CA LEU A 5 -63.83 41.14 5.04
C LEU A 5 -62.77 41.98 4.31
N ILE A 6 -62.52 41.72 3.03
CA ILE A 6 -61.50 42.43 2.23
C ILE A 6 -62.11 43.63 1.48
N HIS A 7 -63.44 43.66 1.32
CA HIS A 7 -64.14 44.66 0.51
C HIS A 7 -64.20 46.08 1.11
N SER A 8 -63.73 46.29 2.35
CA SER A 8 -63.89 47.57 3.06
C SER A 8 -62.66 48.47 3.10
N PHE A 9 -61.51 48.08 2.53
CA PHE A 9 -60.25 48.80 2.80
C PHE A 9 -59.53 49.42 1.58
N VAL A 10 -59.93 49.10 0.35
CA VAL A 10 -59.34 49.74 -0.84
C VAL A 10 -60.46 49.93 -1.86
N GLY A 11 -60.93 51.17 -2.01
CA GLY A 11 -61.97 51.57 -2.95
C GLY A 11 -61.51 51.52 -4.42
N LEU A 12 -61.13 50.34 -4.89
CA LEU A 12 -60.82 50.04 -6.29
C LEU A 12 -61.67 48.86 -6.72
N SER A 13 -62.73 49.15 -7.46
CA SER A 13 -63.57 48.16 -8.11
C SER A 13 -62.77 47.48 -9.22
N PHE A 14 -62.22 46.30 -8.94
CA PHE A 14 -61.74 45.38 -9.97
C PHE A 14 -62.70 44.19 -10.01
N GLU A 15 -63.62 44.21 -10.99
CA GLU A 15 -64.40 43.03 -11.33
C GLU A 15 -63.47 41.99 -11.95
N PHE A 16 -63.18 40.93 -11.20
CA PHE A 16 -62.47 39.77 -11.72
C PHE A 16 -63.50 38.80 -12.32
N ASN A 17 -63.53 38.73 -13.64
CA ASN A 17 -64.32 37.76 -14.40
C ASN A 17 -63.62 36.38 -14.32
N GLU A 18 -64.28 35.37 -13.76
CA GLU A 18 -63.72 34.01 -13.57
C GLU A 18 -63.34 33.33 -14.90
N HIS A 19 -63.87 33.78 -16.03
CA HIS A 19 -63.55 33.24 -17.36
C HIS A 19 -62.24 33.75 -17.97
N THR A 20 -61.60 34.78 -17.41
CA THR A 20 -60.34 35.32 -17.98
C THR A 20 -59.09 34.62 -17.42
N ILE A 21 -59.22 33.91 -16.29
CA ILE A 21 -58.10 33.23 -15.62
C ILE A 21 -57.71 31.92 -16.34
N THR A 22 -58.64 31.28 -17.05
CA THR A 22 -58.40 30.04 -17.80
C THR A 22 -58.08 30.26 -19.29
N SER A 23 -58.20 31.48 -19.83
CA SER A 23 -58.13 31.75 -21.28
C SER A 23 -56.89 32.51 -21.76
N CYS A 24 -55.94 32.87 -20.91
CA CYS A 24 -54.73 33.56 -21.38
C CYS A 24 -53.51 32.99 -20.67
N GLY A 25 -52.39 32.90 -21.39
CA GLY A 25 -51.15 32.22 -20.99
C GLY A 25 -50.43 32.76 -19.75
N VAL A 26 -51.14 33.37 -18.80
CA VAL A 26 -50.65 33.91 -17.53
C VAL A 26 -50.05 32.81 -16.66
N ILE A 27 -50.68 31.63 -16.59
CA ILE A 27 -50.16 30.48 -15.82
C ILE A 27 -48.82 29.97 -16.38
N PRO A 28 -48.67 29.67 -17.69
CA PRO A 28 -47.38 29.27 -18.24
C PRO A 28 -46.31 30.36 -18.13
N ILE A 29 -46.67 31.64 -18.20
CA ILE A 29 -45.73 32.77 -18.00
C ILE A 29 -45.22 32.81 -16.55
N LEU A 30 -46.09 32.63 -15.55
CA LEU A 30 -45.69 32.59 -14.14
C LEU A 30 -44.82 31.38 -13.81
N LEU A 31 -45.11 30.21 -14.41
CA LEU A 31 -44.28 29.01 -14.28
C LEU A 31 -42.91 29.19 -14.96
N ALA A 32 -42.86 29.80 -16.15
CA ALA A 32 -41.61 30.09 -16.82
C ALA A 32 -40.78 31.13 -16.06
N ALA A 33 -41.41 32.16 -15.49
CA ALA A 33 -40.75 33.18 -14.70
C ALA A 33 -40.18 32.62 -13.39
N THR A 34 -40.94 31.79 -12.67
CA THR A 34 -40.47 31.13 -11.45
C THR A 34 -39.37 30.11 -11.74
N PHE A 35 -39.45 29.38 -12.84
CA PHE A 35 -38.38 28.50 -13.30
C PHE A 35 -37.12 29.30 -13.66
N ALA A 36 -37.25 30.40 -14.39
CA ALA A 36 -36.13 31.28 -14.74
C ALA A 36 -35.49 31.92 -13.51
N ILE A 37 -36.28 32.38 -12.53
CA ILE A 37 -35.79 32.93 -11.25
C ILE A 37 -35.10 31.84 -10.43
N SER A 38 -35.62 30.61 -10.42
CA SER A 38 -34.97 29.47 -9.77
C SER A 38 -33.65 29.10 -10.44
N CYS A 39 -33.62 29.05 -11.79
CA CYS A 39 -32.41 28.83 -12.56
C CYS A 39 -31.38 29.94 -12.35
N TYR A 40 -31.82 31.21 -12.33
CA TYR A 40 -30.97 32.38 -12.08
C TYR A 40 -30.43 32.38 -10.64
N ALA A 41 -31.28 32.09 -9.65
CA ALA A 41 -30.87 31.94 -8.25
C ALA A 41 -29.90 30.77 -8.06
N TRP A 42 -30.05 29.66 -8.80
CA TRP A 42 -29.12 28.55 -8.82
C TRP A 42 -27.79 28.91 -9.51
N PHE A 43 -27.84 29.70 -10.58
CA PHE A 43 -26.67 30.19 -11.29
C PHE A 43 -25.85 31.20 -10.46
N ILE A 44 -26.53 32.03 -9.65
CA ILE A 44 -25.90 33.06 -8.81
C ILE A 44 -25.51 32.53 -7.45
N LYS A 45 -26.26 31.57 -6.89
CA LYS A 45 -25.78 30.72 -5.81
C LYS A 45 -24.77 29.71 -6.36
N LYS A 46 -23.66 30.20 -6.90
CA LYS A 46 -22.43 29.42 -6.85
C LYS A 46 -22.14 29.22 -5.36
N PRO A 47 -22.14 28.00 -4.82
CA PRO A 47 -21.61 27.80 -3.50
C PRO A 47 -20.14 28.21 -3.58
N THR A 48 -19.78 29.34 -2.99
CA THR A 48 -18.40 29.64 -2.60
C THR A 48 -18.04 28.73 -1.43
N ARG A 49 -18.03 27.43 -1.65
CA ARG A 49 -17.21 26.54 -0.86
C ARG A 49 -15.90 26.47 -1.61
N SER A 50 -14.91 27.24 -1.15
CA SER A 50 -13.52 26.88 -1.39
C SER A 50 -13.27 25.57 -0.66
N SER A 51 -13.80 24.46 -1.19
CA SER A 51 -13.40 23.15 -0.74
C SER A 51 -11.89 23.10 -1.00
N PRO A 52 -11.06 22.89 0.03
CA PRO A 52 -9.62 22.85 -0.16
C PRO A 52 -9.29 21.77 -1.21
N PRO A 53 -8.26 22.00 -2.04
CA PRO A 53 -8.09 21.25 -3.27
C PRO A 53 -7.87 19.78 -2.94
N LEU A 54 -8.67 18.91 -3.57
CA LEU A 54 -8.38 17.47 -3.60
C LEU A 54 -7.15 17.24 -4.48
N PRO A 55 -6.42 16.12 -4.27
CA PRO A 55 -5.38 15.73 -5.21
C PRO A 55 -5.92 15.67 -6.65
N PRO A 56 -5.11 16.06 -7.65
CA PRO A 56 -5.45 15.87 -9.06
C PRO A 56 -5.56 14.38 -9.40
N GLY A 57 -6.13 14.05 -10.55
CA GLY A 57 -6.24 12.65 -10.99
C GLY A 57 -7.12 12.48 -12.23
N PRO A 58 -7.08 11.30 -12.85
CA PRO A 58 -7.84 11.02 -14.06
C PRO A 58 -9.35 11.11 -13.79
N ARG A 59 -10.10 11.56 -14.81
CA ARG A 59 -11.56 11.63 -14.74
C ARG A 59 -12.14 10.24 -14.56
N ALA A 60 -13.01 10.10 -13.57
CA ALA A 60 -13.66 8.84 -13.22
C ALA A 60 -14.95 8.66 -14.03
N LEU A 61 -15.19 7.46 -14.57
CA LEU A 61 -16.48 7.12 -15.18
C LEU A 61 -17.59 7.07 -14.11
N PRO A 62 -18.85 7.35 -14.47
CA PRO A 62 -19.98 7.13 -13.57
C PRO A 62 -20.00 5.68 -13.07
N LEU A 63 -20.23 5.49 -11.76
CA LEU A 63 -20.35 4.20 -11.05
C LEU A 63 -19.07 3.33 -10.99
N ALA A 64 -18.42 3.06 -12.12
CA ALA A 64 -17.22 2.21 -12.22
C ALA A 64 -15.93 2.94 -11.82
N GLY A 65 -15.92 4.27 -11.87
CA GLY A 65 -14.74 5.06 -11.60
C GLY A 65 -13.64 4.85 -12.65
N ASN A 66 -12.41 4.59 -12.21
CA ASN A 66 -11.23 4.34 -13.03
C ASN A 66 -10.93 2.85 -13.19
N ILE A 67 -11.74 1.92 -12.63
CA ILE A 67 -11.39 0.50 -12.54
C ILE A 67 -11.10 -0.15 -13.89
N LEU A 68 -11.82 0.25 -14.95
CA LEU A 68 -11.65 -0.28 -16.31
C LEU A 68 -10.37 0.20 -17.00
N SER A 69 -9.71 1.22 -16.45
CA SER A 69 -8.48 1.82 -16.98
C SER A 69 -7.24 1.45 -16.16
N VAL A 70 -7.40 0.63 -15.13
CA VAL A 70 -6.30 0.20 -14.26
C VAL A 70 -5.51 -0.91 -14.95
N GLU A 71 -4.22 -0.69 -15.16
CA GLU A 71 -3.30 -1.73 -15.66
C GLU A 71 -2.96 -2.75 -14.53
N PRO A 72 -2.67 -4.02 -14.87
CA PRO A 72 -2.35 -5.06 -13.87
C PRO A 72 -1.15 -4.70 -12.96
N ASN A 73 -0.12 -4.08 -13.53
CA ASN A 73 1.08 -3.65 -12.79
C ASN A 73 0.84 -2.31 -12.09
N LEU A 74 0.09 -2.34 -10.99
CA LEU A 74 -0.39 -1.14 -10.28
C LEU A 74 0.71 -0.17 -9.90
N HIS A 75 1.88 -0.65 -9.48
CA HIS A 75 3.01 0.20 -9.08
C HIS A 75 3.60 0.97 -10.27
N LEU A 76 3.73 0.34 -11.45
CA LEU A 76 4.14 1.02 -12.68
C LEU A 76 3.07 2.00 -13.15
N TYR A 77 1.81 1.57 -13.13
CA TYR A 77 0.67 2.42 -13.49
C TYR A 77 0.61 3.67 -12.61
N PHE A 78 0.78 3.54 -11.30
CA PHE A 78 0.80 4.66 -10.37
C PHE A 78 2.04 5.55 -10.55
N ALA A 79 3.19 4.99 -10.93
CA ALA A 79 4.38 5.77 -11.28
C ALA A 79 4.18 6.60 -12.56
N LYS A 80 3.53 6.04 -13.59
CA LYS A 80 3.15 6.78 -14.80
C LYS A 80 2.18 7.92 -14.46
N LEU A 81 1.17 7.64 -13.63
CA LEU A 81 0.23 8.66 -13.20
C LEU A 81 0.89 9.79 -12.39
N SER A 82 1.88 9.48 -11.55
CA SER A 82 2.58 10.52 -10.78
C SER A 82 3.38 11.48 -11.66
N GLN A 83 3.83 11.05 -12.84
CA GLN A 83 4.47 11.93 -13.82
C GLN A 83 3.49 12.92 -14.46
N ILE A 84 2.20 12.56 -14.54
CA ILE A 84 1.15 13.39 -15.17
C ILE A 84 0.49 14.31 -14.15
N TYR A 85 0.15 13.78 -12.97
CA TYR A 85 -0.65 14.47 -11.96
C TYR A 85 0.17 14.97 -10.76
N GLY A 86 1.47 14.67 -10.72
CA GLY A 86 2.35 14.97 -9.60
C GLY A 86 2.39 13.84 -8.54
N PRO A 87 3.23 14.01 -7.50
CA PRO A 87 3.54 12.95 -6.53
C PRO A 87 2.36 12.53 -5.65
N VAL A 88 1.31 13.36 -5.56
CA VAL A 88 0.09 13.07 -4.82
C VAL A 88 -1.10 13.22 -5.76
N PHE A 89 -1.76 12.11 -6.09
CA PHE A 89 -2.93 12.08 -6.97
C PHE A 89 -4.02 11.17 -6.41
N LYS A 90 -5.23 11.28 -6.95
CA LYS A 90 -6.39 10.46 -6.55
C LYS A 90 -6.87 9.56 -7.69
N LEU A 91 -7.42 8.42 -7.30
CA LEU A 91 -8.13 7.49 -8.18
C LEU A 91 -9.44 7.07 -7.51
N TYR A 92 -10.49 6.90 -8.32
CA TYR A 92 -11.79 6.40 -7.86
C TYR A 92 -11.98 4.98 -8.37
N LEU A 93 -11.87 3.94 -7.55
CA LEU A 93 -11.94 2.54 -8.01
C LEU A 93 -13.36 1.95 -7.93
N GLY A 94 -14.39 2.74 -8.24
CA GLY A 94 -15.79 2.32 -8.13
C GLY A 94 -16.24 2.02 -6.69
N ARG A 95 -17.46 1.47 -6.52
CA ARG A 95 -17.92 0.97 -5.21
C ARG A 95 -17.29 -0.40 -4.94
N LYS A 96 -16.68 -0.55 -3.75
CA LYS A 96 -15.99 -1.78 -3.32
C LYS A 96 -16.88 -3.02 -3.50
N PHE A 97 -16.53 -3.91 -4.44
CA PHE A 97 -16.98 -5.29 -4.40
C PHE A 97 -16.01 -6.06 -3.50
N SER A 98 -16.30 -6.12 -2.20
CA SER A 98 -15.55 -6.99 -1.29
C SER A 98 -16.09 -8.41 -1.43
N ALA A 99 -15.55 -9.18 -2.37
CA ALA A 99 -15.75 -10.61 -2.37
C ALA A 99 -15.10 -11.17 -1.08
N LYS A 100 -15.94 -11.70 -0.19
CA LYS A 100 -15.54 -12.48 0.99
C LYS A 100 -14.94 -13.79 0.49
N ILE A 101 -13.66 -13.78 0.12
CA ILE A 101 -12.90 -15.00 -0.20
C ILE A 101 -11.76 -15.08 0.82
N PHE A 102 -12.09 -15.49 2.05
CA PHE A 102 -11.14 -16.06 3.00
C PHE A 102 -11.93 -16.67 4.16
N GLU A 103 -12.71 -17.72 3.89
CA GLU A 103 -13.39 -18.49 4.96
C GLU A 103 -13.17 -20.02 4.81
N SER A 104 -12.34 -20.47 3.88
CA SER A 104 -12.17 -21.90 3.59
C SER A 104 -10.87 -22.53 4.09
N LEU A 105 -9.93 -21.78 4.68
CA LEU A 105 -8.60 -22.29 5.05
C LEU A 105 -8.31 -22.33 6.56
N LEU A 106 -9.32 -22.19 7.41
CA LEU A 106 -9.16 -22.29 8.86
C LEU A 106 -9.96 -23.47 9.42
N ARG A 107 -9.51 -24.70 9.13
CA ARG A 107 -9.82 -25.84 10.00
C ARG A 107 -8.64 -26.03 10.95
N PRO A 108 -8.79 -25.80 12.26
CA PRO A 108 -7.73 -26.10 13.22
C PRO A 108 -7.50 -27.61 13.25
N GLY A 109 -6.33 -28.04 12.80
CA GLY A 109 -5.81 -29.36 13.14
C GLY A 109 -5.40 -29.35 14.62
N GLN A 110 -6.03 -30.20 15.43
CA GLN A 110 -5.51 -30.51 16.76
C GLN A 110 -4.37 -31.51 16.58
N SER A 111 -3.13 -31.10 16.81
CA SER A 111 -1.99 -32.03 16.91
C SER A 111 -1.56 -32.14 18.37
N GLY A 112 -1.44 -33.39 18.82
CA GLY A 112 -1.22 -33.79 20.20
C GLY A 112 0.01 -33.18 20.86
N GLN A 113 -0.12 -33.03 22.17
CA GLN A 113 0.88 -32.53 23.08
C GLN A 113 1.79 -33.69 23.51
N ASP A 114 2.95 -33.85 22.86
CA ASP A 114 4.03 -34.65 23.42
C ASP A 114 4.96 -33.74 24.24
N ARG A 115 4.97 -33.98 25.54
CA ARG A 115 5.85 -33.34 26.50
C ARG A 115 7.24 -33.97 26.38
N ASN A 116 8.23 -33.19 25.97
CA ASN A 116 9.62 -33.48 26.28
C ASN A 116 10.20 -32.30 27.05
N GLU A 117 10.43 -32.51 28.35
CA GLU A 117 11.12 -31.59 29.25
C GLU A 117 12.61 -31.57 28.94
N GLY A 118 12.97 -30.80 27.91
CA GLY A 118 14.28 -30.18 27.76
C GLY A 118 14.06 -28.68 27.73
N LYS A 119 15.02 -27.89 28.22
CA LYS A 119 14.97 -26.41 28.28
C LYS A 119 14.98 -25.83 26.85
N SER A 120 13.87 -26.00 26.14
CA SER A 120 13.65 -25.62 24.74
C SER A 120 13.35 -24.13 24.66
N SER A 121 13.93 -23.45 23.69
CA SER A 121 13.60 -22.07 23.36
C SER A 121 12.10 -21.97 23.09
N LYS A 122 11.42 -21.03 23.76
CA LYS A 122 9.98 -20.82 23.56
C LYS A 122 9.72 -20.35 22.12
N ASP A 123 8.80 -21.02 21.43
CA ASP A 123 8.34 -20.55 20.13
C ASP A 123 7.29 -19.43 20.26
N PHE A 124 6.94 -18.82 19.12
CA PHE A 124 6.03 -17.69 19.07
C PHE A 124 4.61 -18.05 19.57
N LEU A 125 4.11 -19.24 19.23
CA LEU A 125 2.78 -19.69 19.63
C LEU A 125 2.74 -19.94 21.15
N GLN A 126 3.77 -20.60 21.68
CA GLN A 126 3.93 -20.83 23.11
C GLN A 126 3.97 -19.50 23.88
N THR A 127 4.68 -18.50 23.35
CA THR A 127 4.72 -17.15 23.94
C THR A 127 3.33 -16.49 23.96
N LEU A 128 2.55 -16.58 22.88
CA LEU A 128 1.19 -16.03 22.82
C LEU A 128 0.23 -16.71 23.80
N LEU A 129 0.33 -18.03 23.94
CA LEU A 129 -0.50 -18.81 24.87
C LEU A 129 -0.16 -18.49 26.33
N GLU A 130 1.12 -18.31 26.66
CA GLU A 130 1.54 -17.91 28.01
C GLU A 130 1.08 -16.49 28.37
N LEU A 131 1.15 -15.53 27.43
CA LEU A 131 0.66 -14.17 27.65
C LEU A 131 -0.84 -14.12 27.93
N GLN A 132 -1.62 -15.02 27.30
CA GLN A 132 -3.05 -15.16 27.60
C GLN A 132 -3.29 -15.67 29.02
N GLN A 133 -2.46 -16.60 29.51
CA GLN A 133 -2.59 -17.19 30.83
C GLN A 133 -2.17 -16.24 31.96
N GLN A 134 -1.25 -15.31 31.70
CA GLN A 134 -0.77 -14.34 32.69
C GLN A 134 -1.79 -13.25 33.04
N GLY A 135 -2.87 -13.09 32.26
CA GLY A 135 -3.98 -12.18 32.58
C GLY A 135 -3.73 -10.68 32.37
N ASP A 136 -2.48 -10.27 32.12
CA ASP A 136 -2.11 -8.87 31.84
C ASP A 136 -2.66 -8.34 30.51
N TYR A 137 -2.99 -9.24 29.58
CA TYR A 137 -3.59 -8.92 28.29
C TYR A 137 -4.79 -9.82 28.00
N SER A 138 -5.94 -9.22 27.68
CA SER A 138 -7.13 -9.96 27.24
C SER A 138 -6.99 -10.41 25.77
N LEU A 139 -6.01 -11.27 25.47
CA LEU A 139 -5.88 -11.87 24.14
C LEU A 139 -6.87 -13.04 24.01
N SER A 140 -7.88 -12.89 23.15
CA SER A 140 -8.79 -13.98 22.83
C SER A 140 -8.08 -15.04 21.98
N MET A 141 -8.59 -16.28 21.99
CA MET A 141 -8.07 -17.33 21.10
C MET A 141 -8.16 -16.96 19.62
N ASP A 142 -9.15 -16.16 19.22
CA ASP A 142 -9.26 -15.68 17.85
C ASP A 142 -8.18 -14.65 17.51
N GLN A 143 -7.79 -13.79 18.46
CA GLN A 143 -6.66 -12.88 18.29
C GLN A 143 -5.34 -13.64 18.19
N ILE A 144 -5.14 -14.68 18.99
CA ILE A 144 -3.94 -15.54 18.92
C ILE A 144 -3.84 -16.21 17.55
N LYS A 145 -4.93 -16.83 17.09
CA LYS A 145 -5.01 -17.44 15.75
C LYS A 145 -4.71 -16.42 14.65
N ALA A 146 -5.31 -15.23 14.74
CA ALA A 146 -5.11 -14.17 13.76
C ALA A 146 -3.65 -13.69 13.73
N LEU A 147 -3.03 -13.45 14.90
CA LEU A 147 -1.63 -13.02 15.00
C LEU A 147 -0.68 -14.09 14.44
N PHE A 148 -0.93 -15.36 14.72
CA PHE A 148 -0.15 -16.46 14.18
C PHE A 148 -0.29 -16.57 12.66
N MET A 149 -1.52 -16.47 12.14
CA MET A 149 -1.78 -16.48 10.69
C MET A 149 -1.13 -15.26 10.00
N ASP A 150 -1.22 -14.07 10.59
CA ASP A 150 -0.57 -12.85 10.06
C ASP A 150 0.95 -13.02 9.96
N LEU A 151 1.58 -13.69 10.95
CA LEU A 151 3.00 -14.01 10.91
C LEU A 151 3.33 -14.96 9.76
N VAL A 152 2.58 -16.07 9.61
CA VAL A 152 2.82 -17.08 8.56
C VAL A 152 2.63 -16.47 7.17
N ILE A 153 1.50 -15.79 6.93
CA ILE A 153 1.18 -15.16 5.65
C ILE A 153 2.21 -14.07 5.33
N GLY A 154 2.55 -13.24 6.32
CA GLY A 154 3.48 -12.13 6.13
C GLY A 154 4.91 -12.55 5.84
N SER A 155 5.37 -13.70 6.38
CA SER A 155 6.77 -14.14 6.29
C SER A 155 7.07 -15.09 5.12
N THR A 156 6.06 -15.80 4.60
CA THR A 156 6.27 -16.84 3.57
C THR A 156 6.55 -16.23 2.20
N ASP A 157 5.54 -15.60 1.57
CA ASP A 157 5.66 -15.11 0.19
C ASP A 157 6.73 -14.01 0.07
N THR A 158 6.80 -13.12 1.06
CA THR A 158 7.71 -11.98 1.03
C THR A 158 9.18 -12.40 1.08
N THR A 159 9.52 -13.38 1.92
CA THR A 159 10.88 -13.92 2.02
C THR A 159 11.26 -14.66 0.73
N SER A 160 10.40 -15.57 0.26
CA SER A 160 10.65 -16.36 -0.95
C SER A 160 10.85 -15.48 -2.18
N ILE A 161 9.98 -14.48 -2.39
CA ILE A 161 10.11 -13.51 -3.49
C ILE A 161 11.43 -12.74 -3.38
N THR A 162 11.83 -12.33 -2.18
CA THR A 162 13.10 -11.61 -1.99
C THR A 162 14.30 -12.48 -2.36
N VAL A 163 14.33 -13.73 -1.91
CA VAL A 163 15.40 -14.68 -2.24
C VAL A 163 15.43 -14.99 -3.74
N GLU A 164 14.26 -15.20 -4.36
CA GLU A 164 14.14 -15.45 -5.80
C GLU A 164 14.71 -14.29 -6.62
N TRP A 165 14.33 -13.05 -6.31
CA TRP A 165 14.88 -11.88 -6.98
C TRP A 165 16.37 -11.68 -6.73
N ALA A 166 16.85 -11.97 -5.51
CA ALA A 166 18.29 -11.92 -5.21
C ALA A 166 19.06 -12.92 -6.09
N MET A 167 18.60 -14.17 -6.16
CA MET A 167 19.21 -15.19 -7.01
C MET A 167 19.15 -14.81 -8.49
N SER A 168 18.02 -14.27 -8.96
CA SER A 168 17.85 -13.82 -10.35
C SER A 168 18.84 -12.73 -10.73
N GLU A 169 19.04 -11.73 -9.87
CA GLU A 169 20.00 -10.64 -10.10
C GLU A 169 21.45 -11.14 -10.07
N LEU A 170 21.78 -12.03 -9.13
CA LEU A 170 23.11 -12.63 -9.03
C LEU A 170 23.45 -13.50 -10.24
N LEU A 171 22.51 -14.31 -10.70
CA LEU A 171 22.66 -15.15 -11.90
C LEU A 171 22.89 -14.34 -13.17
N GLN A 172 22.23 -13.17 -13.29
CA GLN A 172 22.42 -12.25 -14.41
C GLN A 172 23.74 -11.45 -14.31
N LYS A 173 24.39 -11.44 -13.13
CA LYS A 173 25.63 -10.70 -12.85
C LYS A 173 26.69 -11.60 -12.21
N PRO A 174 27.34 -12.49 -13.00
CA PRO A 174 28.30 -13.46 -12.49
C PRO A 174 29.45 -12.84 -11.69
N GLU A 175 29.86 -11.61 -12.01
CA GLU A 175 30.88 -10.88 -11.28
C GLU A 175 30.46 -10.55 -9.84
N VAL A 176 29.18 -10.19 -9.64
CA VAL A 176 28.60 -9.90 -8.33
C VAL A 176 28.41 -11.20 -7.56
N MET A 177 27.88 -12.25 -8.20
CA MET A 177 27.74 -13.57 -7.59
C MET A 177 29.07 -14.13 -7.11
N ARG A 178 30.11 -14.08 -7.96
CA ARG A 178 31.46 -14.54 -7.59
C ARG A 178 32.02 -13.78 -6.39
N LYS A 179 31.77 -12.47 -6.30
CA LYS A 179 32.21 -11.67 -5.15
C LYS A 179 31.48 -12.08 -3.87
N ALA A 180 30.19 -12.40 -3.92
CA ALA A 180 29.43 -12.93 -2.79
C ALA A 180 29.91 -14.34 -2.38
N CYS A 181 30.13 -15.24 -3.32
CA CYS A 181 30.68 -16.57 -3.06
C CYS A 181 32.09 -16.50 -2.46
N ASN A 182 32.94 -15.56 -2.92
CA ASN A 182 34.27 -15.35 -2.34
C ASN A 182 34.20 -14.87 -0.87
N GLU A 183 33.28 -13.94 -0.56
CA GLU A 183 33.04 -13.51 0.82
C GLU A 183 32.58 -14.68 1.69
N LEU A 184 31.64 -15.47 1.18
CA LEU A 184 31.16 -16.68 1.87
C LEU A 184 32.29 -17.67 2.13
N GLY A 185 33.13 -18.00 1.14
CA GLY A 185 34.24 -18.95 1.31
C GLY A 185 35.34 -18.47 2.27
N GLN A 186 35.46 -17.17 2.52
CA GLN A 186 36.38 -16.62 3.52
C GLN A 186 35.82 -16.71 4.95
N VAL A 187 34.51 -16.62 5.10
CA VAL A 187 33.82 -16.58 6.41
C VAL A 187 33.35 -17.96 6.84
N VAL A 188 32.87 -18.76 5.89
CA VAL A 188 32.33 -20.10 6.05
C VAL A 188 33.28 -21.05 5.33
N ALA A 189 33.93 -21.94 6.08
CA ALA A 189 34.82 -22.92 5.48
C ALA A 189 34.04 -23.79 4.45
N LEU A 190 34.72 -24.20 3.37
CA LEU A 190 34.11 -24.89 2.21
C LEU A 190 33.24 -26.12 2.57
N ASP A 191 33.57 -26.83 3.65
CA ASP A 191 32.86 -28.03 4.09
C ASP A 191 31.88 -27.78 5.26
N SER A 192 31.56 -26.52 5.54
CA SER A 192 30.72 -26.13 6.67
C SER A 192 29.34 -25.63 6.23
N VAL A 193 28.38 -25.66 7.15
CA VAL A 193 27.05 -25.11 6.91
C VAL A 193 27.02 -23.65 7.38
N VAL A 194 26.29 -22.80 6.68
CA VAL A 194 26.09 -21.42 7.11
C VAL A 194 25.25 -21.44 8.40
N GLU A 195 25.79 -20.85 9.45
CA GLU A 195 25.08 -20.58 10.72
C GLU A 195 24.77 -19.09 10.90
N GLU A 196 23.77 -18.76 11.73
CA GLU A 196 23.29 -17.39 11.97
C GLU A 196 24.42 -16.42 12.38
N PHE A 197 25.38 -16.87 13.19
CA PHE A 197 26.46 -16.00 13.66
C PHE A 197 27.44 -15.58 12.55
N HIS A 198 27.46 -16.30 11.41
CA HIS A 198 28.27 -15.91 10.26
C HIS A 198 27.71 -14.67 9.57
N LEU A 199 26.39 -14.43 9.63
CA LEU A 199 25.72 -13.36 8.87
C LEU A 199 26.28 -11.97 9.19
N ALA A 200 26.66 -11.72 10.43
CA ALA A 200 27.27 -10.45 10.84
C ALA A 200 28.64 -10.16 10.18
N LYS A 201 29.27 -11.17 9.57
CA LYS A 201 30.56 -11.08 8.88
C LYS A 201 30.41 -11.10 7.36
N LEU A 202 29.19 -11.02 6.82
CA LEU A 202 28.88 -11.06 5.38
C LEU A 202 28.31 -9.73 4.88
N PRO A 203 29.06 -8.61 4.96
CA PRO A 203 28.55 -7.29 4.60
C PRO A 203 28.19 -7.16 3.11
N PHE A 204 28.89 -7.84 2.21
CA PHE A 204 28.55 -7.80 0.79
C PHE A 204 27.30 -8.62 0.51
N LEU A 205 27.09 -9.78 1.15
CA LEU A 205 25.82 -10.50 1.07
C LEU A 205 24.66 -9.64 1.60
N GLU A 206 24.85 -8.96 2.74
CA GLU A 206 23.85 -8.02 3.27
C GLU A 206 23.56 -6.88 2.27
N ALA A 207 24.59 -6.35 1.61
CA ALA A 207 24.45 -5.33 0.58
C ALA A 207 23.66 -5.85 -0.64
N ASN A 208 23.83 -7.11 -1.02
CA ASN A 208 23.04 -7.75 -2.07
C ASN A 208 21.56 -7.81 -1.68
N VAL A 209 21.26 -8.26 -0.46
CA VAL A 209 19.87 -8.28 0.06
C VAL A 209 19.27 -6.88 0.08
N LYS A 210 20.02 -5.86 0.50
CA LYS A 210 19.55 -4.46 0.51
C LYS A 210 19.24 -3.95 -0.90
N GLU A 211 20.10 -4.25 -1.88
CA GLU A 211 19.87 -3.87 -3.28
C GLU A 211 18.71 -4.63 -3.91
N THR A 212 18.53 -5.90 -3.56
CA THR A 212 17.34 -6.66 -3.94
C THR A 212 16.08 -6.02 -3.36
N LEU A 213 16.06 -5.63 -2.09
CA LEU A 213 14.90 -4.96 -1.48
C LEU A 213 14.64 -3.56 -2.08
N ARG A 214 15.69 -2.89 -2.60
CA ARG A 214 15.57 -1.60 -3.29
C ARG A 214 14.87 -1.78 -4.65
N LEU A 215 15.39 -2.70 -5.46
CA LEU A 215 14.89 -2.95 -6.82
C LEU A 215 13.61 -3.77 -6.80
N HIS A 216 13.51 -4.79 -5.98
CA HIS A 216 12.41 -5.75 -6.01
C HIS A 216 11.69 -5.79 -4.66
N PRO A 217 11.12 -4.67 -4.17
CA PRO A 217 10.39 -4.68 -2.92
C PRO A 217 9.19 -5.63 -3.03
N PRO A 218 9.05 -6.67 -2.18
CA PRO A 218 7.96 -7.64 -2.27
C PRO A 218 6.57 -7.01 -2.18
N ALA A 219 6.47 -5.87 -1.50
CA ALA A 219 5.26 -5.05 -1.42
C ALA A 219 5.49 -3.67 -2.09
N PRO A 220 5.44 -3.54 -3.43
CA PRO A 220 5.84 -2.33 -4.13
C PRO A 220 4.96 -1.10 -3.84
N LEU A 221 3.71 -1.31 -3.39
CA LEU A 221 2.78 -0.27 -2.95
C LEU A 221 2.59 -0.17 -1.42
N LEU A 222 3.39 -0.94 -0.66
CA LEU A 222 3.25 -1.18 0.78
C LEU A 222 1.83 -1.60 1.18
N THR A 223 1.60 -1.80 2.47
CA THR A 223 0.24 -2.00 2.99
C THR A 223 -0.52 -0.67 2.97
N SER A 224 -1.74 -0.70 2.43
CA SER A 224 -2.58 0.50 2.34
C SER A 224 -2.81 1.16 3.71
N ARG A 225 -2.81 2.49 3.75
CA ARG A 225 -3.09 3.28 4.96
C ARG A 225 -4.46 3.93 4.84
N ARG A 226 -5.10 4.19 5.98
CA ARG A 226 -6.36 4.94 6.06
C ARG A 226 -6.27 6.00 7.16
N PRO A 227 -6.43 7.29 6.84
CA PRO A 227 -6.39 8.35 7.84
C PRO A 227 -7.66 8.30 8.70
N SER A 228 -7.50 8.43 10.02
CA SER A 228 -8.59 8.44 10.99
C SER A 228 -9.38 9.74 11.00
N ALA A 229 -8.81 10.82 10.44
CA ALA A 229 -9.41 12.13 10.29
C ALA A 229 -8.99 12.75 8.94
N THR A 230 -9.79 13.69 8.44
CA THR A 230 -9.42 14.50 7.26
C THR A 230 -8.18 15.31 7.60
N SER A 231 -7.19 15.28 6.72
CA SER A 231 -5.88 15.90 6.95
C SER A 231 -5.38 16.61 5.69
N ASN A 232 -4.41 17.51 5.86
CA ASN A 232 -3.73 18.16 4.75
C ASN A 232 -2.40 17.43 4.47
N LEU A 233 -2.13 17.12 3.21
CA LEU A 233 -0.87 16.56 2.73
C LEU A 233 -0.43 17.32 1.48
N SER A 234 0.74 17.97 1.56
CA SER A 234 1.32 18.73 0.45
C SER A 234 0.35 19.76 -0.17
N GLY A 235 -0.44 20.43 0.66
CA GLY A 235 -1.44 21.41 0.22
C GLY A 235 -2.78 20.80 -0.21
N TYR A 236 -2.87 19.48 -0.35
CA TYR A 236 -4.11 18.79 -0.71
C TYR A 236 -4.86 18.31 0.52
N THR A 237 -6.19 18.32 0.42
CA THR A 237 -7.04 17.71 1.44
C THR A 237 -7.22 16.22 1.17
N ILE A 238 -6.83 15.41 2.15
CA ILE A 238 -7.03 13.96 2.17
C ILE A 238 -8.22 13.64 3.07
N PRO A 239 -9.37 13.23 2.52
CA PRO A 239 -10.54 12.89 3.31
C PRO A 239 -10.29 11.74 4.28
N LYS A 240 -10.96 11.78 5.44
CA LYS A 240 -11.05 10.65 6.36
C LYS A 240 -11.48 9.37 5.61
N GLY A 241 -10.82 8.26 5.90
CA GLY A 241 -11.18 6.95 5.34
C GLY A 241 -10.70 6.69 3.90
N SER A 242 -10.05 7.65 3.25
CA SER A 242 -9.36 7.41 1.98
C SER A 242 -8.35 6.27 2.11
N THR A 243 -8.29 5.39 1.11
CA THR A 243 -7.23 4.38 1.01
C THR A 243 -6.01 5.03 0.36
N ILE A 244 -4.88 5.03 1.06
CA ILE A 244 -3.61 5.61 0.62
C ILE A 244 -2.64 4.46 0.30
N PHE A 245 -2.05 4.49 -0.88
CA PHE A 245 -0.95 3.62 -1.28
C PHE A 245 0.33 4.43 -1.35
N ILE A 246 1.45 3.84 -0.94
CA ILE A 246 2.77 4.47 -1.00
C ILE A 246 3.58 3.67 -2.01
N ASN A 247 3.96 4.29 -3.12
CA ASN A 247 4.68 3.61 -4.19
C ASN A 247 6.17 3.49 -3.86
N ALA A 248 6.53 2.58 -2.95
CA ALA A 248 7.90 2.30 -2.55
C ALA A 248 8.78 1.92 -3.76
N TRP A 249 8.21 1.18 -4.73
CA TRP A 249 8.90 0.84 -5.97
C TRP A 249 9.39 2.07 -6.74
N ALA A 250 8.54 3.09 -6.87
CA ALA A 250 8.89 4.33 -7.56
C ALA A 250 9.87 5.19 -6.75
N ILE A 251 9.66 5.30 -5.44
CA ILE A 251 10.55 6.05 -4.52
C ILE A 251 11.97 5.50 -4.60
N GLN A 252 12.12 4.17 -4.53
CA GLN A 252 13.41 3.46 -4.54
C GLN A 252 14.08 3.43 -5.92
N ARG A 253 13.44 4.00 -6.94
CA ARG A 253 13.95 4.16 -8.31
C ARG A 253 14.02 5.61 -8.76
N ASN A 254 13.81 6.58 -7.86
CA ASN A 254 13.90 7.98 -8.22
C ASN A 254 15.35 8.33 -8.63
N PRO A 255 15.62 8.73 -9.89
CA PRO A 255 16.96 9.09 -10.35
C PRO A 255 17.54 10.34 -9.65
N GLU A 256 16.70 11.16 -9.02
CA GLU A 256 17.18 12.31 -8.22
C GLU A 256 17.85 11.87 -6.91
N VAL A 257 17.60 10.63 -6.47
CA VAL A 257 18.11 10.09 -5.20
C VAL A 257 19.06 8.92 -5.43
N TRP A 258 18.76 8.05 -6.39
CA TRP A 258 19.51 6.83 -6.66
C TRP A 258 20.26 6.95 -7.98
N GLU A 259 21.60 6.96 -7.91
CA GLU A 259 22.45 6.87 -9.09
C GLU A 259 22.26 5.52 -9.79
N ASN A 260 22.05 5.55 -11.11
CA ASN A 260 21.74 4.38 -11.96
C ASN A 260 20.62 3.52 -11.34
N PRO A 261 19.40 4.07 -11.19
CA PRO A 261 18.37 3.50 -10.33
C PRO A 261 17.83 2.14 -10.80
N GLN A 262 18.04 1.77 -12.06
CA GLN A 262 17.62 0.49 -12.62
C GLN A 262 18.70 -0.59 -12.52
N ASP A 263 19.96 -0.21 -12.26
CA ASP A 263 21.06 -1.16 -12.20
C ASP A 263 21.16 -1.78 -10.81
N PHE A 264 21.27 -3.11 -10.74
CA PHE A 264 21.61 -3.83 -9.52
C PHE A 264 23.09 -3.61 -9.18
N GLN A 265 23.35 -2.79 -8.16
CA GLN A 265 24.68 -2.38 -7.70
C GLN A 265 24.79 -2.45 -6.16
N PRO A 266 25.05 -3.64 -5.58
CA PRO A 266 25.15 -3.83 -4.13
C PRO A 266 26.18 -2.93 -3.45
N ASP A 267 27.29 -2.62 -4.14
CA ASP A 267 28.37 -1.78 -3.62
C ASP A 267 27.92 -0.40 -3.10
N ARG A 268 26.75 0.12 -3.53
CA ARG A 268 26.20 1.37 -3.01
C ARG A 268 25.96 1.32 -1.49
N PHE A 269 25.52 0.18 -0.96
CA PHE A 269 25.28 -0.02 0.48
C PHE A 269 26.55 -0.29 1.28
N LEU A 270 27.66 -0.61 0.62
CA LEU A 270 28.99 -0.65 1.23
C LEU A 270 29.63 0.73 1.33
N LYS A 271 29.44 1.58 0.30
CA LYS A 271 30.00 2.93 0.23
C LYS A 271 29.36 3.87 1.24
N ASP A 272 28.04 3.82 1.39
CA ASP A 272 27.31 4.59 2.38
C ASP A 272 26.31 3.70 3.12
N VAL A 273 26.68 3.27 4.32
CA VAL A 273 25.85 2.38 5.16
C VAL A 273 24.51 3.03 5.52
N LYS A 274 24.44 4.37 5.59
CA LYS A 274 23.23 5.09 6.04
C LYS A 274 22.09 5.02 5.03
N ILE A 275 22.38 4.90 3.73
CA ILE A 275 21.33 4.81 2.71
C ILE A 275 20.56 3.49 2.82
N GLY A 276 21.16 2.47 3.42
CA GLY A 276 20.56 1.15 3.64
C GLY A 276 19.76 1.02 4.93
N ASP A 277 19.44 2.10 5.65
CA ASP A 277 18.59 2.03 6.83
C ASP A 277 17.14 1.70 6.47
N PHE A 278 16.79 0.42 6.57
CA PHE A 278 15.42 -0.06 6.39
C PHE A 278 14.57 -0.04 7.67
N ARG A 279 15.04 0.58 8.77
CA ARG A 279 14.28 0.75 10.02
C ARG A 279 13.24 1.89 9.93
N GLY A 280 13.01 2.41 8.74
CA GLY A 280 11.96 3.38 8.44
C GLY A 280 12.32 4.84 8.68
N ASN A 281 13.59 5.16 8.94
CA ASN A 281 14.06 6.55 9.08
C ASN A 281 14.54 7.16 7.76
N ASN A 282 14.88 6.32 6.77
CA ASN A 282 15.21 6.77 5.43
C ASN A 282 13.99 6.69 4.51
N PHE A 283 13.36 7.83 4.21
CA PHE A 283 12.17 7.86 3.35
C PHE A 283 12.45 7.59 1.86
N ASN A 284 13.73 7.51 1.47
CA ASN A 284 14.13 7.12 0.12
C ASN A 284 14.34 5.60 -0.01
N TYR A 285 14.33 4.87 1.11
CA TYR A 285 14.52 3.42 1.18
C TYR A 285 13.52 2.81 2.17
N LEU A 286 12.38 2.34 1.66
CA LEU A 286 11.22 1.94 2.46
C LEU A 286 10.78 0.48 2.21
N PRO A 287 11.68 -0.52 2.16
CA PRO A 287 11.29 -1.89 1.83
C PRO A 287 10.36 -2.52 2.88
N PHE A 288 10.42 -2.03 4.12
CA PHE A 288 9.56 -2.45 5.24
C PHE A 288 8.57 -1.37 5.69
N GLY A 289 8.45 -0.28 4.93
CA GLY A 289 7.66 0.90 5.30
C GLY A 289 8.25 1.69 6.48
N SER A 290 7.41 2.44 7.18
CA SER A 290 7.82 3.33 8.28
C SER A 290 6.69 3.61 9.29
N GLY A 291 7.09 4.13 10.45
CA GLY A 291 6.24 4.65 11.51
C GLY A 291 5.44 3.57 12.26
N ARG A 292 4.26 3.95 12.79
CA ARG A 292 3.41 3.10 13.66
C ARG A 292 3.02 1.72 13.10
N ARG A 293 3.15 1.51 11.80
CA ARG A 293 2.81 0.25 11.11
C ARG A 293 3.96 -0.19 10.20
N ILE A 294 5.20 0.08 10.63
CA ILE A 294 6.39 -0.52 10.05
C ILE A 294 6.32 -2.04 10.22
N CYS A 295 6.93 -2.79 9.31
CA CYS A 295 6.95 -4.25 9.37
C CYS A 295 7.43 -4.75 10.74
N PRO A 296 6.64 -5.53 11.49
CA PRO A 296 7.06 -6.07 12.77
C PRO A 296 8.09 -7.21 12.62
N ALA A 297 8.18 -7.81 11.42
CA ALA A 297 9.04 -8.95 11.15
C ALA A 297 10.45 -8.57 10.67
N ILE A 298 10.86 -7.29 10.71
CA ILE A 298 12.21 -6.85 10.34
C ILE A 298 13.30 -7.72 11.00
N PRO A 299 13.26 -7.99 12.33
CA PRO A 299 14.31 -8.77 12.99
C PRO A 299 14.43 -10.22 12.50
N LEU A 300 13.32 -10.78 11.98
CA LEU A 300 13.32 -12.10 11.37
C LEU A 300 13.81 -12.03 9.92
N ALA A 301 13.30 -11.06 9.14
CA ALA A 301 13.64 -10.86 7.74
C ALA A 301 15.13 -10.57 7.53
N GLU A 302 15.74 -9.75 8.40
CA GLU A 302 17.16 -9.39 8.35
C GLU A 302 18.10 -10.58 8.58
N LYS A 303 17.57 -11.71 9.08
CA LYS A 303 18.31 -12.95 9.31
C LYS A 303 17.96 -14.03 8.28
N ILE A 304 16.67 -14.30 8.08
CA ILE A 304 16.22 -15.43 7.27
C ILE A 304 16.56 -15.26 5.79
N VAL A 305 16.44 -14.03 5.24
CA VAL A 305 16.75 -13.76 3.84
C VAL A 305 18.24 -13.98 3.55
N PRO A 306 19.19 -13.33 4.24
CA PRO A 306 20.60 -13.59 4.00
C PRO A 306 21.01 -15.01 4.38
N TYR A 307 20.40 -15.64 5.39
CA TYR A 307 20.67 -17.03 5.74
C TYR A 307 20.33 -18.00 4.61
N VAL A 308 19.13 -17.89 4.03
CA VAL A 308 18.72 -18.75 2.91
C VAL A 308 19.59 -18.47 1.68
N LEU A 309 19.81 -17.19 1.36
CA LEU A 309 20.65 -16.80 0.23
C LEU A 309 22.10 -17.31 0.37
N ALA A 310 22.69 -17.18 1.56
CA ALA A 310 24.03 -17.70 1.85
C ALA A 310 24.10 -19.22 1.63
N ASN A 311 23.13 -19.98 2.12
CA ASN A 311 23.10 -21.44 1.94
C ASN A 311 22.98 -21.81 0.46
N LEU A 312 22.13 -21.12 -0.31
CA LEU A 312 22.00 -21.36 -1.75
C LEU A 312 23.32 -21.11 -2.48
N LEU A 313 24.01 -20.01 -2.17
CA LEU A 313 25.27 -19.64 -2.82
C LEU A 313 26.49 -20.45 -2.35
N HIS A 314 26.44 -20.99 -1.13
CA HIS A 314 27.55 -21.75 -0.54
C HIS A 314 27.49 -23.24 -0.89
N LEU A 315 26.29 -23.83 -0.94
CA LEU A 315 26.12 -25.28 -1.13
C LEU A 315 25.99 -25.71 -2.58
N PHE A 316 25.73 -24.78 -3.50
CA PHE A 316 25.44 -25.09 -4.90
C PHE A 316 26.21 -24.19 -5.85
N GLU A 317 26.59 -24.76 -7.00
CA GLU A 317 27.01 -23.99 -8.17
C GLU A 317 25.80 -23.67 -9.04
N TRP A 318 25.69 -22.41 -9.45
CA TRP A 318 24.55 -21.90 -10.20
C TRP A 318 24.97 -21.42 -11.58
N SER A 319 24.18 -21.76 -12.59
CA SER A 319 24.32 -21.28 -13.96
C SER A 319 22.96 -21.15 -14.61
N LEU A 320 22.78 -20.11 -15.42
CA LEU A 320 21.60 -20.01 -16.27
C LEU A 320 21.67 -21.05 -17.40
N PRO A 321 20.54 -21.65 -17.81
CA PRO A 321 20.48 -22.45 -19.03
C PRO A 321 20.97 -21.66 -20.25
N GLU A 322 21.48 -22.35 -21.25
CA GLU A 322 21.92 -21.73 -22.50
C GLU A 322 20.78 -20.90 -23.14
N GLY A 323 21.07 -19.65 -23.50
CA GLY A 323 20.11 -18.74 -24.13
C GLY A 323 19.31 -17.83 -23.18
N CYS A 324 19.47 -17.96 -21.85
CA CYS A 324 18.73 -17.14 -20.88
C CYS A 324 19.44 -15.84 -20.45
N TYR A 325 20.46 -15.37 -21.18
CA TYR A 325 21.22 -14.16 -20.83
C TYR A 325 20.62 -12.84 -21.38
N GLU A 326 19.41 -12.86 -21.93
CA GLU A 326 18.75 -11.64 -22.39
C GLU A 326 18.11 -10.89 -21.21
N LYS A 327 18.44 -9.59 -21.09
CA LYS A 327 17.89 -8.69 -20.06
C LYS A 327 16.39 -8.49 -20.30
N PHE A 328 15.59 -8.66 -19.24
CA PHE A 328 14.18 -8.24 -19.20
C PHE A 328 14.02 -6.72 -19.10
#